data_AF-A0A9D8A2T7-F1
#
_entry.id   AF-A0A9D8A2T7-F1
#
_cell.length_a   1.000
_cell.length_b   1.000
_cell.length_c   1.000
_cell.angle_alpha   90.00
_cell.angle_beta   90.00
_cell.angle_gamma   90.00
#
_symmetry.space_group_name_H-M   'P 1'
#
loop_
_entity.id
_entity.type
_entity.pdbx_description
1 polymer ?
#
loop_
_entity_poly.entity_id
_entity_poly.type
_entity_poly.pdbx_seq_one_letter_code
_entity_poly.pdbx_strand_id
1 'polypeptide(L)' 'MSNVTVHIDENLDVSAFHDVEHNIQALEGVNTVTGSDKHPHLMVVDYDHRNTNSQVILGALVGQGYHAELIGF' A
#
# COMPACT_ATOMS: atom_id res chain seq x y z
N MET A 1 -6.00 -15.61 1.35
CA MET A 1 -5.49 -14.47 2.15
C MET A 1 -3.99 -14.44 1.97
N SER A 2 -3.47 -13.30 1.57
CA SER A 2 -2.06 -13.04 1.32
C SER A 2 -1.76 -11.63 1.79
N ASN A 3 -0.49 -11.32 2.03
CA ASN A 3 -0.06 -9.96 2.34
C ASN A 3 1.18 -9.58 1.55
N VAL A 4 1.44 -8.28 1.52
CA VAL A 4 2.63 -7.72 0.88
C VAL A 4 3.09 -6.52 1.69
N THR A 5 4.40 -6.36 1.85
CA THR A 5 4.99 -5.14 2.41
C THR A 5 5.38 -4.21 1.28
N VAL A 6 4.93 -2.97 1.38
CA VAL A 6 5.16 -1.92 0.38
C VAL A 6 5.99 -0.80 0.99
N HIS A 7 7.05 -0.42 0.28
CA HIS A 7 7.84 0.77 0.54
C HIS A 7 7.45 1.87 -0.45
N ILE A 8 7.44 3.12 -0.01
CA ILE A 8 7.23 4.32 -0.83
C ILE A 8 8.46 5.22 -0.65
N ASP A 9 9.15 5.58 -1.72
CA ASP A 9 10.44 6.28 -1.62
C ASP A 9 10.29 7.76 -1.26
N GLU A 10 9.09 8.32 -1.41
CA GLU A 10 8.77 9.67 -1.01
C GLU A 10 8.87 9.85 0.52
N ASN A 11 9.39 11.01 0.91
CA ASN A 11 9.26 11.47 2.29
C ASN A 11 7.84 12.03 2.51
N LEU A 12 6.89 11.13 2.76
CA LEU A 12 5.52 11.51 3.07
C LEU A 12 5.43 12.04 4.51
N ASP A 13 4.61 13.07 4.71
CA ASP A 13 4.12 13.38 6.05
C ASP A 13 2.98 12.42 6.44
N VAL A 14 2.61 12.44 7.72
CA VAL A 14 1.58 11.54 8.26
C VAL A 14 0.23 11.72 7.56
N SER A 15 -0.12 12.95 7.14
CA SER A 15 -1.38 13.22 6.45
C SER A 15 -1.39 12.59 5.06
N ALA A 16 -0.34 12.84 4.27
CA ALA A 16 -0.18 12.27 2.94
C ALA A 16 -0.14 10.74 3.01
N PHE A 17 0.51 10.17 4.03
CA PHE A 17 0.53 8.73 4.23
C PHE A 17 -0.87 8.15 4.51
N HIS A 18 -1.66 8.79 5.38
CA HIS A 18 -3.03 8.34 5.63
C HIS A 18 -3.93 8.45 4.38
N ASP A 19 -3.73 9.45 3.53
CA ASP A 19 -4.43 9.56 2.25
C ASP A 19 -4.08 8.36 1.34
N VAL A 20 -2.80 7.97 1.30
CA VAL A 20 -2.37 6.76 0.58
C VAL A 20 -2.99 5.51 1.18
N GLU A 21 -2.95 5.33 2.50
CA GLU A 21 -3.56 4.19 3.18
C GLU A 21 -5.05 4.08 2.84
N HIS A 22 -5.77 5.20 2.88
CA HIS A 22 -7.19 5.25 2.55
C HIS A 22 -7.46 4.85 1.09
N ASN A 23 -6.66 5.35 0.15
CA ASN A 23 -6.79 5.03 -1.26
C ASN A 23 -6.53 3.54 -1.55
N ILE A 24 -5.52 2.95 -0.92
CA ILE A 24 -5.20 1.53 -1.10
C ILE A 24 -6.24 0.63 -0.40
N GLN A 25 -6.71 1.03 0.77
CA GLN A 25 -7.77 0.32 1.50
C GLN A 25 -9.09 0.25 0.72
N ALA A 26 -9.35 1.22 -0.17
CA ALA A 26 -10.54 1.26 -1.02
C ALA A 26 -10.45 0.37 -2.27
N LEU A 27 -9.29 -0.24 -2.57
CA LEU A 27 -9.15 -1.13 -3.73
C LEU A 27 -9.94 -2.43 -3.53
N GLU A 28 -10.59 -2.89 -4.59
CA GLU A 28 -11.29 -4.17 -4.57
C GLU A 28 -10.33 -5.31 -4.22
N GLY A 29 -10.73 -6.15 -3.26
CA GLY A 29 -9.93 -7.27 -2.79
C GLY A 29 -8.87 -6.92 -1.73
N VAL A 30 -8.66 -5.64 -1.40
CA VAL A 30 -7.85 -5.25 -0.23
C VAL A 30 -8.71 -5.38 1.03
N ASN A 31 -8.18 -6.08 2.03
CA ASN A 31 -8.87 -6.32 3.30
C ASN A 31 -8.42 -5.29 4.35
N THR A 32 -7.12 -5.11 4.51
CA THR A 32 -6.52 -4.21 5.50
C THR A 32 -5.24 -3.60 4.98
N VAL A 33 -5.03 -2.32 5.26
CA VAL A 33 -3.76 -1.62 5.13
C VAL A 33 -3.31 -1.22 6.53
N THR A 34 -2.08 -1.56 6.88
CA THR A 34 -1.48 -1.23 8.18
C THR A 34 -0.16 -0.53 7.98
N GLY A 35 -0.10 0.74 8.32
CA GLY A 35 1.11 1.55 8.39
C GLY A 35 1.44 2.05 9.79
N SER A 36 2.45 2.93 9.87
CA SER A 36 2.84 3.59 11.11
C SER A 36 3.26 5.03 10.87
N ASP A 37 2.75 5.96 11.67
CA ASP A 37 3.17 7.38 11.65
C ASP A 37 4.67 7.59 11.90
N LYS A 38 5.35 6.60 12.53
CA LYS A 38 6.81 6.63 12.74
C LYS A 38 7.59 6.34 11.45
N HIS A 39 6.97 5.61 10.52
CA HIS A 39 7.51 5.23 9.23
C HIS A 39 6.44 5.43 8.16
N PRO A 40 6.07 6.70 7.85
CA PRO A 40 4.97 7.06 6.95
C PRO A 40 5.32 6.79 5.46
N HIS A 41 6.11 5.77 5.19
CA HIS A 41 6.54 5.32 3.87
C HIS A 41 6.50 3.78 3.77
N LEU A 42 6.02 3.11 4.82
CA LEU A 42 6.01 1.66 4.92
C LEU A 42 4.63 1.19 5.37
N MET A 43 4.03 0.29 4.58
CA MET A 43 2.75 -0.31 4.91
C MET A 43 2.72 -1.80 4.58
N VAL A 44 1.91 -2.54 5.33
CA VAL A 44 1.54 -3.92 5.03
C VAL A 44 0.12 -3.92 4.49
N VAL A 45 -0.10 -4.57 3.35
CA VAL A 45 -1.41 -4.70 2.72
C VAL A 45 -1.83 -6.16 2.73
N ASP A 46 -2.89 -6.48 3.47
CA ASP A 46 -3.56 -7.78 3.43
C ASP A 46 -4.63 -7.77 2.35
N TYR A 47 -4.69 -8.82 1.54
CA TYR A 47 -5.62 -8.91 0.42
C TYR A 47 -6.12 -10.33 0.15
N ASP A 48 -7.26 -10.42 -0.55
CA ASP A 48 -7.78 -11.66 -1.13
C ASP A 48 -7.19 -11.88 -2.52
N HIS A 49 -6.28 -12.86 -2.64
CA HIS A 49 -5.62 -13.22 -3.90
C HIS A 49 -6.58 -13.70 -5.01
N ARG A 50 -7.85 -13.91 -4.70
CA ARG A 50 -8.89 -14.25 -5.69
C ARG A 50 -9.41 -13.00 -6.42
N ASN A 51 -9.32 -11.83 -5.80
CA ASN A 51 -9.90 -10.57 -6.29
C ASN A 51 -8.82 -9.54 -6.69
N THR A 52 -7.65 -9.58 -6.05
CA THR A 52 -6.53 -8.68 -6.37
C THR A 52 -5.18 -9.38 -6.13
N ASN A 53 -4.08 -8.71 -6.47
CA ASN A 53 -2.73 -9.20 -6.20
C ASN A 53 -1.77 -8.04 -5.91
N SER A 54 -0.57 -8.37 -5.42
CA SER A 54 0.46 -7.39 -5.06
C SER A 54 0.89 -6.48 -6.22
N GLN A 55 0.83 -6.94 -7.46
CA GLN A 55 1.15 -6.12 -8.64
C GLN A 55 0.06 -5.09 -8.95
N VAL A 56 -1.21 -5.43 -8.71
CA VAL A 56 -2.33 -4.46 -8.81
C VAL A 56 -2.19 -3.38 -7.75
N ILE A 57 -1.85 -3.76 -6.51
CA ILE A 57 -1.60 -2.83 -5.40
C ILE A 57 -0.43 -1.89 -5.74
N LEU A 58 0.69 -2.44 -6.23
CA LEU A 58 1.83 -1.64 -6.69
C LEU A 58 1.44 -0.68 -7.82
N GLY A 59 0.72 -1.19 -8.81
CA GLY A 59 0.26 -0.39 -9.95
C GLY A 59 -0.65 0.77 -9.54
N ALA A 60 -1.46 0.61 -8.49
CA ALA A 60 -2.30 1.68 -7.96
C ALA A 60 -1.48 2.80 -7.31
N LEU A 61 -0.37 2.48 -6.63
CA LEU A 61 0.54 3.48 -6.04
C LEU A 61 1.33 4.22 -7.11
N VAL A 62 1.91 3.48 -8.06
CA VAL A 62 2.65 4.06 -9.19
C VAL A 62 1.72 4.91 -10.06
N GLY A 63 0.48 4.47 -10.26
CA GLY A 63 -0.56 5.23 -10.98
C GLY A 63 -0.97 6.54 -10.29
N GLN A 64 -0.78 6.64 -8.96
CA GLN A 64 -0.96 7.88 -8.20
C GLN A 64 0.29 8.78 -8.23
N GLY A 65 1.39 8.34 -8.85
CA GLY A 65 2.62 9.10 -8.99
C GLY A 65 3.68 8.82 -7.92
N TYR A 66 3.46 7.83 -7.05
CA TYR A 66 4.43 7.43 -6.02
C TYR A 66 5.48 6.47 -6.57
N HIS A 67 6.72 6.60 -6.11
CA HIS A 67 7.78 5.63 -6.36
C HIS A 67 7.69 4.53 -5.29
N ALA A 68 6.91 3.49 -5.58
CA ALA A 68 6.68 2.39 -4.65
C ALA A 68 7.40 1.09 -5.06
N GLU A 69 7.73 0.27 -4.08
CA GLU A 69 8.36 -1.04 -4.25
C GLU A 69 7.73 -2.11 -3.35
N LEU A 70 7.69 -3.35 -3.82
CA LEU A 70 7.28 -4.50 -3.01
C LEU A 70 8.53 -5.12 -2.36
N ILE A 71 8.58 -5.13 -1.03
CA ILE A 71 9.79 -5.54 -0.30
C ILE A 71 9.60 -6.80 0.56
N GLY A 72 8.42 -7.42 0.53
CA GLY A 72 8.15 -8.70 1.21
C GLY A 72 6.78 -9.28 0.84
N PHE A 73 6.64 -10.62 0.91
CA PHE A 73 5.46 -11.41 0.53
C PHE A 73 5.30 -12.66 1.40
#